data_AF-A0A7W9SKP3-F1
#
_entry.id   AF-A0A7W9SKP3-F1
#
_cell.length_a   1.000
_cell.length_b   1.000
_cell.length_c   1.000
_cell.angle_alpha   90.00
_cell.angle_beta   90.00
_cell.angle_gamma   90.00
#
_symmetry.space_group_name_H-M   'P 1'
#
loop_
_entity.id
_entity.type
_entity.pdbx_description
1 polymer ?
#
loop_
_entity_poly.entity_id
_entity_poly.type
_entity_poly.pdbx_seq_one_letter_code
_entity_poly.pdbx_strand_id
1 'polypeptide(L)'
;MRLRPRFAQVLVTLSGCGIVRVGEAWRELKPGMAYLMPAETPSAYHVLAERDWTLLWVHINAGALRFPSPVATMVEQEAQGLQYSIGGLLHEALGYAEPEPLADWIRLTACEVRRLVCGTARNTSRLSPLWAEVQANLAHPWTRDELAGRLGLSGERLRKLCQDSTGMSPMAYVTRLRMQHATALLASGRYSVTQVSLRVGYDNTLAFSTAFKRVMGMPPSSCLPRNL
;
A
#
# COMPACT_ATOMS: atom_id res chain seq x y z
N MET A 1 -7.27 4.30 15.20
CA MET A 1 -7.57 3.37 14.09
C MET A 1 -8.32 4.12 13.00
N ARG A 2 -7.77 4.26 11.78
CA ARG A 2 -8.49 4.91 10.65
C ARG A 2 -9.02 3.82 9.72
N LEU A 3 -10.34 3.76 9.57
CA LEU A 3 -11.02 2.58 9.00
C LEU A 3 -10.89 2.45 7.48
N ARG A 4 -10.68 3.54 6.72
CA ARG A 4 -10.29 3.61 5.30
C ARG A 4 -10.09 5.08 4.89
N PRO A 5 -8.87 5.64 4.97
CA PRO A 5 -8.65 7.00 4.50
C PRO A 5 -8.76 7.07 2.97
N ARG A 6 -9.41 8.12 2.44
CA ARG A 6 -9.47 8.40 0.99
C ARG A 6 -8.11 8.80 0.39
N PHE A 7 -7.15 9.12 1.23
CA PHE A 7 -5.78 9.48 0.87
C PHE A 7 -4.85 8.34 1.27
N ALA A 8 -3.83 8.12 0.46
CA ALA A 8 -2.69 7.33 0.89
C ALA A 8 -1.84 8.16 1.87
N GLN A 9 -1.11 7.49 2.75
CA GLN A 9 -0.30 8.12 3.77
C GLN A 9 1.08 7.49 3.83
N VAL A 10 2.09 8.29 4.15
CA VAL A 10 3.44 7.85 4.46
C VAL A 10 3.83 8.45 5.80
N LEU A 11 4.25 7.59 6.73
CA LEU A 11 4.88 8.02 7.98
C LEU A 11 6.35 7.63 7.95
N VAL A 12 7.23 8.56 8.30
CA VAL A 12 8.66 8.32 8.46
C VAL A 12 9.07 8.74 9.85
N THR A 13 9.71 7.84 10.60
CA THR A 13 10.20 8.16 11.93
C THR A 13 11.55 8.87 11.85
N LEU A 14 11.65 10.06 12.44
CA LEU A 14 12.89 10.84 12.55
C LEU A 14 13.62 10.54 13.86
N SER A 15 12.89 10.50 14.97
CA SER A 15 13.41 10.15 16.30
C SER A 15 12.33 9.51 17.16
N GLY A 16 12.75 8.79 18.21
CA GLY A 16 11.83 8.04 19.05
C GLY A 16 11.27 6.79 18.37
N CYS A 17 10.10 6.32 18.80
CA CYS A 17 9.43 5.19 18.15
C CYS A 17 7.91 5.24 18.30
N GLY A 18 7.23 4.69 17.29
CA GLY A 18 5.79 4.42 17.32
C GLY A 18 5.52 2.93 17.18
N ILE A 19 4.27 2.52 17.36
CA ILE A 19 3.82 1.17 16.99
C ILE A 19 2.81 1.28 15.86
N VAL A 20 3.04 0.53 14.79
CA VAL A 20 2.18 0.45 13.61
C VAL A 20 1.61 -0.96 13.44
N ARG A 21 0.45 -1.07 12.78
CA ARG A 21 -0.18 -2.35 12.49
C ARG A 21 0.18 -2.84 11.09
N VAL A 22 0.87 -3.96 10.99
CA VAL A 22 1.17 -4.63 9.71
C VAL A 22 0.37 -5.94 9.65
N GLY A 23 -0.69 -5.95 8.84
CA GLY A 23 -1.73 -6.98 8.87
C GLY A 23 -2.43 -7.07 10.22
N GLU A 24 -2.27 -8.18 10.94
CA GLU A 24 -2.84 -8.38 12.28
C GLU A 24 -1.85 -8.13 13.42
N ALA A 25 -0.56 -7.98 13.10
CA ALA A 25 0.49 -7.78 14.09
C ALA A 25 0.79 -6.30 14.33
N TRP A 26 1.08 -5.97 15.58
CA TRP A 26 1.66 -4.69 15.96
C TRP A 26 3.19 -4.78 15.88
N ARG A 27 3.83 -3.80 15.26
CA ARG A 27 5.28 -3.73 15.06
C ARG A 27 5.78 -2.34 15.42
N GLU A 28 6.98 -2.30 15.98
CA GLU A 28 7.65 -1.05 16.33
C GLU A 28 8.20 -0.37 15.06
N LEU A 29 7.96 0.92 14.92
CA LEU A 29 8.46 1.77 13.84
C LEU A 29 9.52 2.71 14.41
N LYS A 30 10.78 2.48 14.02
CA LYS A 30 11.98 3.15 14.55
C LYS A 30 12.59 4.14 13.55
N PRO A 31 13.55 4.98 13.95
CA PRO A 31 14.26 5.86 13.02
C PRO A 31 14.90 5.03 11.88
N GLY A 32 14.82 5.55 10.66
CA GLY A 32 15.24 4.82 9.45
C GLY A 32 14.18 3.85 8.92
N MET A 33 12.98 3.81 9.50
CA MET A 33 11.84 3.06 8.98
C MET A 33 10.71 4.00 8.53
N ALA A 34 9.97 3.53 7.52
CA ALA A 34 8.75 4.15 7.05
C ALA A 34 7.57 3.18 7.08
N TYR A 35 6.38 3.72 7.31
CA TYR A 35 5.11 3.00 7.24
C TYR A 35 4.28 3.56 6.09
N LEU A 36 4.13 2.73 5.06
CA LEU A 36 3.44 3.06 3.82
C LEU A 36 2.00 2.58 3.91
N MET A 37 1.04 3.47 3.74
CA MET A 37 -0.38 3.16 3.85
C MET A 37 -1.09 3.56 2.56
N PRO A 38 -1.35 2.62 1.64
CA PRO A 38 -2.13 2.91 0.44
C PRO A 38 -3.54 3.42 0.77
N ALA A 39 -4.15 4.18 -0.13
CA ALA A 39 -5.53 4.63 0.04
C ALA A 39 -6.48 3.45 0.24
N GLU A 40 -7.56 3.67 1.01
CA GLU A 40 -8.60 2.66 1.29
C GLU A 40 -8.10 1.40 2.02
N THR A 41 -6.89 1.44 2.59
CA THR A 41 -6.38 0.35 3.43
C THR A 41 -6.59 0.66 4.91
N PRO A 42 -7.10 -0.31 5.70
CA PRO A 42 -7.10 -0.19 7.14
C PRO A 42 -5.66 -0.03 7.63
N SER A 43 -5.41 1.03 8.38
CA SER A 43 -4.11 1.32 8.97
C SER A 43 -4.30 1.84 10.39
N ALA A 44 -3.37 1.48 11.26
CA ALA A 44 -3.38 1.90 12.63
C ALA A 44 -1.95 2.10 13.10
N TYR A 45 -1.75 3.17 13.85
CA TYR A 45 -0.53 3.46 14.56
C TYR A 45 -0.89 4.17 15.87
N HIS A 46 -0.02 4.06 16.87
CA HIS A 46 -0.12 4.82 18.11
C HIS A 46 1.28 5.08 18.67
N VAL A 47 1.39 6.13 19.48
CA VAL A 47 2.60 6.43 20.25
C VAL A 47 2.62 5.48 21.45
N LEU A 48 3.79 4.94 21.79
CA LEU A 48 3.98 4.27 23.08
C LEU A 48 3.96 5.33 24.18
N ALA A 49 3.15 5.13 25.22
CA ALA A 49 3.17 6.01 26.38
C ALA A 49 4.61 6.18 26.89
N GLU A 50 4.99 7.40 27.26
CA GLU A 50 6.32 7.79 27.77
C GLU A 50 7.45 7.97 26.74
N ARG A 51 7.17 7.95 25.43
CA ARG A 51 8.19 8.27 24.41
C ARG A 51 7.76 9.40 23.48
N ASP A 52 8.65 10.36 23.26
CA ASP A 52 8.51 11.34 22.19
C ASP A 52 8.69 10.62 20.84
N TRP A 53 7.76 10.81 19.92
CA TRP A 53 7.85 10.28 18.56
C TRP A 53 7.74 11.41 17.55
N THR A 54 8.87 11.76 16.94
CA THR A 54 8.95 12.77 15.89
C THR A 54 8.91 12.07 14.54
N LEU A 55 7.95 12.46 13.70
CA LEU A 55 7.71 11.83 12.41
C LEU A 55 7.39 12.84 11.32
N LEU A 56 7.69 12.48 10.07
CA LEU A 56 7.14 13.14 8.89
C LEU A 56 5.84 12.43 8.51
N TRP A 57 4.78 13.20 8.33
CA TRP A 57 3.48 12.69 7.91
C TRP A 57 3.07 13.30 6.58
N VAL A 58 3.05 12.47 5.53
CA VAL A 58 2.65 12.90 4.20
C VAL A 58 1.32 12.27 3.82
N HIS A 59 0.38 13.10 3.36
CA HIS A 59 -0.86 12.67 2.74
C HIS A 59 -0.75 12.79 1.22
N ILE A 60 -1.21 11.78 0.50
CA ILE A 60 -1.11 11.68 -0.95
C ILE A 60 -2.50 11.36 -1.50
N ASN A 61 -2.93 12.14 -2.50
CA ASN A 61 -4.18 11.86 -3.21
C ASN A 61 -4.19 10.46 -3.79
N ALA A 62 -5.33 9.77 -3.70
CA ALA A 62 -5.50 8.46 -4.33
C ALA A 62 -5.18 8.55 -5.83
N GLY A 63 -4.40 7.58 -6.34
CA GLY A 63 -3.97 7.55 -7.73
C GLY A 63 -2.75 8.41 -8.08
N ALA A 64 -2.35 9.37 -7.24
CA ALA A 64 -1.18 10.22 -7.52
C ALA A 64 0.16 9.44 -7.42
N LEU A 65 0.18 8.33 -6.70
CA LEU A 65 1.33 7.46 -6.55
C LEU A 65 0.91 6.00 -6.47
N ARG A 66 1.62 5.13 -7.19
CA ARG A 66 1.46 3.68 -7.11
C ARG A 66 2.30 3.16 -5.96
N PHE A 67 1.65 2.48 -5.02
CA PHE A 67 2.31 1.80 -3.92
C PHE A 67 2.77 0.40 -4.34
N PRO A 68 3.88 -0.11 -3.78
CA PRO A 68 4.40 -1.45 -4.06
C PRO A 68 3.47 -2.55 -3.52
N SER A 69 2.67 -2.22 -2.50
CA SER A 69 1.78 -3.15 -1.80
C SER A 69 0.35 -2.59 -1.72
N PRO A 70 -0.68 -3.45 -1.79
CA PRO A 70 -2.09 -3.11 -1.63
C PRO A 70 -2.54 -3.02 -0.16
N VAL A 71 -1.60 -3.14 0.78
CA VAL A 71 -1.81 -3.11 2.23
C VAL A 71 -0.82 -2.15 2.86
N ALA A 72 -1.09 -1.76 4.10
CA ALA A 72 -0.13 -1.01 4.86
C ALA A 72 1.11 -1.87 5.16
N THR A 73 2.29 -1.38 4.77
CA THR A 73 3.57 -2.10 4.90
C THR A 73 4.59 -1.26 5.63
N MET A 74 5.46 -1.92 6.39
CA MET A 74 6.61 -1.30 7.02
C MET A 74 7.87 -1.60 6.20
N VAL A 75 8.71 -0.59 6.01
CA VAL A 75 9.92 -0.68 5.18
C VAL A 75 11.09 0.01 5.86
N GLU A 76 12.29 -0.55 5.68
CA GLU A 76 13.54 0.08 6.09
C GLU A 76 14.02 0.99 4.96
N GLN A 77 14.02 2.28 5.22
CA GLN A 77 14.44 3.27 4.25
C GLN A 77 14.84 4.58 4.91
N GLU A 78 16.06 5.03 4.58
CA GLU A 78 16.51 6.37 4.90
C GLU A 78 15.67 7.40 4.15
N ALA A 79 15.30 8.47 4.85
CA ALA A 79 14.37 9.49 4.37
C ALA A 79 14.94 10.91 4.52
N GLN A 80 16.27 11.04 4.55
CA GLN A 80 16.93 12.32 4.76
C GLN A 80 16.58 13.34 3.67
N GLY A 81 16.53 12.91 2.40
CA GLY A 81 16.05 13.75 1.30
C GLY A 81 14.61 14.24 1.49
N LEU A 82 13.72 13.37 1.98
CA LEU A 82 12.35 13.74 2.30
C LEU A 82 12.29 14.75 3.47
N GLN A 83 13.14 14.56 4.49
CA GLN A 83 13.24 15.50 5.61
C GLN A 83 13.67 16.90 5.13
N TYR A 84 14.69 16.99 4.28
CA TYR A 84 15.15 18.27 3.75
C TYR A 84 14.11 18.94 2.84
N SER A 85 13.48 18.18 1.94
CA SER A 85 12.47 18.74 1.03
C SER A 85 11.21 19.22 1.77
N ILE A 86 10.73 18.48 2.77
CA ILE A 86 9.61 18.93 3.62
C ILE A 86 10.01 20.14 4.46
N GLY A 87 11.23 20.17 5.00
CA GLY A 87 11.74 21.32 5.73
C GLY A 87 11.73 22.61 4.89
N GLY A 88 12.25 22.53 3.65
CA GLY A 88 12.21 23.62 2.69
C GLY A 88 10.79 24.03 2.31
N LEU A 89 9.92 23.06 2.05
CA LEU A 89 8.49 23.30 1.77
C LEU A 89 7.80 24.05 2.90
N LEU A 90 8.00 23.61 4.14
CA LEU A 90 7.41 24.26 5.32
C LEU A 90 7.99 25.65 5.53
N HIS A 91 9.30 25.83 5.34
CA HIS A 91 9.95 27.14 5.44
C HIS A 91 9.35 28.14 4.45
N GLU A 92 9.18 27.73 3.19
CA GLU A 92 8.55 28.57 2.16
C GLU A 92 7.08 28.83 2.46
N ALA A 93 6.31 27.78 2.76
CA ALA A 93 4.87 27.87 2.99
C ALA A 93 4.49 28.68 4.23
N LEU A 94 5.34 28.70 5.26
CA LEU A 94 5.15 29.47 6.49
C LEU A 94 5.83 30.85 6.45
N GLY A 95 6.60 31.12 5.40
CA GLY A 95 7.31 32.38 5.17
C GLY A 95 6.58 33.24 4.14
N TYR A 96 7.27 33.53 3.03
CA TYR A 96 6.76 34.40 1.97
C TYR A 96 5.66 33.74 1.12
N ALA A 97 5.66 32.40 1.04
CA ALA A 97 4.73 31.61 0.25
C ALA A 97 4.70 32.03 -1.23
N GLU A 98 5.88 32.30 -1.81
CA GLU A 98 5.98 32.65 -3.21
C GLU A 98 5.58 31.46 -4.09
N PRO A 99 4.73 31.65 -5.12
CA PRO A 99 4.17 30.54 -5.87
C PRO A 99 5.22 29.65 -6.57
N GLU A 100 6.30 30.22 -7.10
CA GLU A 100 7.33 29.47 -7.82
C GLU A 100 8.20 28.60 -6.88
N PRO A 101 8.86 29.17 -5.84
CA PRO A 101 9.58 28.37 -4.86
C PRO A 101 8.70 27.31 -4.19
N LEU A 102 7.45 27.65 -3.86
CA LEU A 102 6.51 26.70 -3.26
C LEU A 102 6.24 25.52 -4.22
N ALA A 103 6.03 25.80 -5.50
CA ALA A 103 5.85 24.77 -6.51
C ALA A 103 7.09 23.88 -6.68
N ASP A 104 8.29 24.44 -6.61
CA ASP A 104 9.54 23.68 -6.66
C ASP A 104 9.72 22.77 -5.44
N TRP A 105 9.44 23.28 -4.23
CA TRP A 105 9.48 22.46 -3.02
C TRP A 105 8.43 21.34 -3.03
N ILE A 106 7.23 21.60 -3.55
CA ILE A 106 6.22 20.57 -3.75
C ILE A 106 6.73 19.51 -4.73
N ARG A 107 7.33 19.91 -5.86
CA ARG A 107 7.91 19.00 -6.86
C ARG A 107 9.01 18.12 -6.25
N LEU A 108 9.96 18.72 -5.52
CA LEU A 108 11.04 18.02 -4.85
C LEU A 108 10.50 17.03 -3.80
N THR A 109 9.57 17.48 -2.96
CA THR A 109 8.92 16.63 -1.95
C THR A 109 8.20 15.45 -2.60
N ALA A 110 7.45 15.69 -3.68
CA ALA A 110 6.77 14.62 -4.41
C ALA A 110 7.76 13.60 -5.02
N CYS A 111 8.91 14.07 -5.52
CA CYS A 111 9.99 13.21 -5.99
C CYS A 111 10.58 12.35 -4.86
N GLU A 112 10.84 12.92 -3.69
CA GLU A 112 11.37 12.20 -2.53
C GLU A 112 10.37 11.18 -1.99
N VAL A 113 9.09 11.54 -1.89
CA VAL A 113 8.03 10.58 -1.53
C VAL A 113 7.97 9.42 -2.52
N ARG A 114 8.06 9.70 -3.84
CA ARG A 114 8.10 8.65 -4.86
C ARG A 114 9.35 7.79 -4.73
N ARG A 115 10.53 8.36 -4.46
CA ARG A 115 11.77 7.61 -4.21
C ARG A 115 11.66 6.75 -2.97
N LEU A 116 10.99 7.23 -1.93
CA LEU A 116 10.72 6.45 -0.73
C LEU A 116 9.79 5.28 -1.07
N VAL A 117 8.59 5.56 -1.58
CA VAL A 117 7.58 4.52 -1.88
C VAL A 117 8.04 3.52 -2.96
N CYS A 118 8.81 3.95 -3.96
CA CYS A 118 9.34 3.06 -5.01
C CYS A 118 10.72 2.49 -4.67
N GLY A 119 11.49 3.12 -3.80
CA GLY A 119 12.82 2.65 -3.37
C GLY A 119 12.74 1.37 -2.55
N THR A 120 11.60 1.11 -1.92
CA THR A 120 11.28 -0.19 -1.31
C THR A 120 11.28 -1.35 -2.31
N ALA A 121 11.07 -1.09 -3.61
CA ALA A 121 11.19 -2.10 -4.65
C ALA A 121 12.65 -2.41 -4.98
N ARG A 122 13.58 -1.49 -4.69
CA ARG A 122 15.03 -1.68 -4.84
C ARG A 122 15.69 -2.26 -3.59
N ASN A 123 15.08 -2.07 -2.41
CA ASN A 123 15.52 -2.73 -1.18
C ASN A 123 14.92 -4.16 -1.08
N THR A 124 15.41 -5.04 -1.97
CA THR A 124 15.38 -6.52 -2.03
C THR A 124 14.43 -7.34 -1.14
N SER A 125 13.16 -6.95 -0.97
CA SER A 125 12.16 -7.97 -0.64
C SER A 125 12.07 -8.90 -1.85
N ARG A 126 12.55 -10.14 -1.71
CA ARG A 126 12.44 -11.18 -2.76
C ARG A 126 11.01 -11.34 -3.29
N LEU A 127 10.03 -10.87 -2.52
CA LEU A 127 8.62 -10.87 -2.88
C LEU A 127 8.22 -9.79 -3.92
N SER A 128 8.97 -8.70 -4.06
CA SER A 128 8.64 -7.61 -5.01
C SER A 128 8.49 -8.10 -6.46
N PRO A 129 9.49 -8.80 -7.05
CA PRO A 129 9.35 -9.34 -8.41
C PRO A 129 8.23 -10.39 -8.51
N LEU A 130 8.05 -11.24 -7.48
CA LEU A 130 6.95 -12.20 -7.43
C LEU A 130 5.59 -11.49 -7.51
N TRP A 131 5.39 -10.43 -6.73
CA TRP A 131 4.12 -9.70 -6.73
C TRP A 131 3.90 -8.89 -8.00
N ALA A 132 4.96 -8.42 -8.66
CA ALA A 132 4.85 -7.82 -9.98
C ALA A 132 4.37 -8.85 -11.03
N GLU A 133 4.90 -10.07 -10.99
CA GLU A 133 4.46 -11.18 -11.86
C GLU A 133 2.99 -11.55 -11.62
N VAL A 134 2.59 -11.70 -10.35
CA VAL A 134 1.21 -11.98 -9.97
C VAL A 134 0.26 -10.86 -10.43
N GLN A 135 0.66 -9.59 -10.28
CA GLN A 135 -0.13 -8.44 -10.74
C GLN A 135 -0.29 -8.40 -12.26
N ALA A 136 0.72 -8.84 -13.00
CA ALA A 136 0.66 -8.92 -14.46
C ALA A 136 -0.32 -10.01 -14.95
N ASN A 137 -0.54 -11.05 -14.15
CA ASN A 137 -1.43 -12.16 -14.51
C ASN A 137 -2.36 -12.58 -13.35
N LEU A 138 -3.28 -11.69 -13.00
CA LEU A 138 -4.21 -11.94 -11.88
C LEU A 138 -5.23 -13.05 -12.14
N ALA A 139 -5.50 -13.37 -13.41
CA ALA A 139 -6.42 -14.43 -13.80
C ALA A 139 -5.84 -15.85 -13.62
N HIS A 140 -4.51 -15.99 -13.66
CA HIS A 140 -3.84 -17.27 -13.47
C HIS A 140 -4.21 -17.93 -12.14
N PRO A 141 -4.45 -19.26 -12.10
CA PRO A 141 -4.79 -20.01 -10.89
C PRO A 141 -3.57 -20.22 -9.97
N TRP A 142 -2.99 -19.12 -9.49
CA TRP A 142 -1.82 -19.13 -8.61
C TRP A 142 -2.03 -20.08 -7.43
N THR A 143 -1.05 -20.94 -7.18
CA THR A 143 -1.00 -21.80 -6.00
C THR A 143 0.13 -21.35 -5.07
N ARG A 144 0.00 -21.64 -3.78
CA ARG A 144 1.08 -21.35 -2.82
C ARG A 144 2.40 -22.00 -3.23
N ASP A 145 2.34 -23.22 -3.73
CA ASP A 145 3.53 -24.00 -4.05
C ASP A 145 4.20 -23.47 -5.33
N GLU A 146 3.43 -23.01 -6.31
CA GLU A 146 3.97 -22.28 -7.47
C GLU A 146 4.66 -20.98 -7.04
N LEU A 147 3.99 -20.16 -6.22
CA LEU A 147 4.57 -18.90 -5.71
C LEU A 147 5.87 -19.15 -4.93
N ALA A 148 5.93 -20.25 -4.17
CA ALA A 148 7.11 -20.61 -3.39
C ALA A 148 8.25 -21.09 -4.31
N GLY A 149 7.90 -21.88 -5.35
CA GLY A 149 8.82 -22.33 -6.38
C GLY A 149 9.50 -21.19 -7.13
N ARG A 150 8.78 -20.11 -7.45
CA ARG A 150 9.33 -18.90 -8.10
C ARG A 150 10.45 -18.23 -7.30
N LEU A 151 10.50 -18.44 -5.98
CA LEU A 151 11.51 -17.87 -5.10
C LEU A 151 12.53 -18.89 -4.59
N GLY A 152 12.45 -20.16 -5.02
CA GLY A 152 13.26 -21.24 -4.48
C GLY A 152 13.01 -21.48 -2.97
N LEU A 153 11.80 -21.22 -2.49
CA LEU A 153 11.42 -21.36 -1.09
C LEU A 153 10.45 -22.53 -0.89
N SER A 154 10.40 -23.05 0.34
CA SER A 154 9.27 -23.88 0.76
C SER A 154 8.02 -23.02 1.00
N GLY A 155 6.83 -23.63 0.89
CA GLY A 155 5.56 -22.94 1.15
C GLY A 155 5.48 -22.29 2.54
N GLU A 156 6.11 -22.90 3.55
CA GLU A 156 6.15 -22.37 4.92
C GLU A 156 7.08 -21.15 5.02
N ARG A 157 8.25 -21.19 4.38
CA ARG A 157 9.16 -20.03 4.31
C ARG A 157 8.51 -18.86 3.58
N LEU A 158 7.82 -19.13 2.46
CA LEU A 158 7.04 -18.11 1.75
C LEU A 158 5.95 -17.52 2.65
N ARG A 159 5.20 -18.37 3.37
CA ARG A 159 4.15 -17.93 4.29
C ARG A 159 4.71 -16.98 5.35
N LYS A 160 5.81 -17.35 6.02
CA LYS A 160 6.46 -16.52 7.03
C LYS A 160 6.95 -15.19 6.45
N LEU A 161 7.65 -15.23 5.31
CA LEU A 161 8.16 -14.03 4.63
C LEU A 161 7.02 -13.08 4.20
N CYS A 162 5.91 -13.63 3.70
CA CYS A 162 4.73 -12.85 3.30
C CYS A 162 4.02 -12.27 4.54
N GLN A 163 3.90 -13.03 5.61
CA GLN A 163 3.35 -12.56 6.88
C GLN A 163 4.20 -11.45 7.49
N ASP A 164 5.53 -11.55 7.40
CA ASP A 164 6.43 -10.56 7.97
C ASP A 164 6.42 -9.23 7.23
N SER A 165 6.27 -9.28 5.90
CA SER A 165 6.30 -8.10 5.03
C SER A 165 4.93 -7.45 4.82
N THR A 166 3.88 -8.26 4.68
CA THR A 166 2.52 -7.79 4.32
C THR A 166 1.50 -8.02 5.42
N GLY A 167 1.82 -8.84 6.42
CA GLY A 167 0.89 -9.25 7.46
C GLY A 167 -0.21 -10.19 6.96
N MET A 168 -0.06 -10.78 5.77
CA MET A 168 -1.02 -11.69 5.15
C MET A 168 -0.33 -12.98 4.68
N SER A 169 -1.12 -14.04 4.50
CA SER A 169 -0.64 -15.23 3.79
C SER A 169 -0.52 -14.94 2.28
N PRO A 170 0.31 -15.69 1.53
CA PRO A 170 0.50 -15.47 0.10
C PRO A 170 -0.80 -15.48 -0.70
N MET A 171 -1.68 -16.45 -0.43
CA MET A 171 -2.96 -16.57 -1.13
C MET A 171 -3.97 -15.49 -0.72
N ALA A 172 -3.93 -15.04 0.54
CA ALA A 172 -4.73 -13.89 0.96
C ALA A 172 -4.26 -12.61 0.25
N TYR A 173 -2.95 -12.47 0.02
CA TYR A 173 -2.38 -11.34 -0.72
C TYR A 173 -2.77 -11.36 -2.20
N VAL A 174 -2.69 -12.52 -2.88
CA VAL A 174 -3.21 -12.70 -4.25
C VAL A 174 -4.68 -12.30 -4.34
N THR A 175 -5.49 -12.78 -3.39
CA THR A 175 -6.92 -12.43 -3.32
C THR A 175 -7.11 -10.92 -3.22
N ARG A 176 -6.31 -10.24 -2.39
CA ARG A 176 -6.41 -8.79 -2.22
C ARG A 176 -6.00 -8.02 -3.48
N LEU A 177 -4.96 -8.46 -4.19
CA LEU A 177 -4.56 -7.87 -5.48
C LEU A 177 -5.69 -8.01 -6.52
N ARG A 178 -6.32 -9.18 -6.60
CA ARG A 178 -7.47 -9.43 -7.47
C ARG A 178 -8.63 -8.47 -7.16
N MET A 179 -8.96 -8.27 -5.88
CA MET A 179 -10.06 -7.37 -5.51
C MET A 179 -9.78 -5.91 -5.82
N GLN A 180 -8.56 -5.43 -5.62
CA GLN A 180 -8.19 -4.05 -6.00
C GLN A 180 -8.27 -3.82 -7.50
N HIS A 181 -7.78 -4.78 -8.30
CA HIS A 181 -7.91 -4.71 -9.74
C HIS A 181 -9.38 -4.73 -10.17
N ALA A 182 -10.19 -5.59 -9.53
CA ALA A 182 -11.64 -5.62 -9.75
C ALA A 182 -12.29 -4.27 -9.43
N THR A 183 -11.93 -3.60 -8.33
CA THR A 183 -12.45 -2.26 -8.00
C THR A 183 -12.14 -1.25 -9.10
N ALA A 184 -10.91 -1.23 -9.62
CA ALA A 184 -10.54 -0.34 -10.72
C ALA A 184 -11.34 -0.64 -12.01
N LEU A 185 -11.54 -1.93 -12.33
CA LEU A 185 -12.34 -2.34 -13.48
C LEU A 185 -13.82 -1.97 -13.32
N LEU A 186 -14.40 -2.15 -12.13
CA LEU A 186 -15.79 -1.79 -11.85
C LEU A 186 -16.00 -0.28 -11.90
N ALA A 187 -15.09 0.51 -11.30
CA ALA A 187 -15.13 1.96 -11.32
C ALA A 187 -15.04 2.54 -12.74
N SER A 188 -14.43 1.83 -13.68
CA SER A 188 -14.38 2.25 -15.09
C SER A 188 -15.74 2.23 -15.79
N GLY A 189 -16.73 1.50 -15.26
CA GLY A 189 -18.05 1.33 -15.88
C GLY A 189 -18.07 0.50 -17.16
N ARG A 190 -16.91 0.03 -17.66
CA ARG A 190 -16.79 -0.66 -18.95
C ARG A 190 -17.21 -2.13 -18.92
N TYR A 191 -17.34 -2.71 -17.73
CA TYR A 191 -17.49 -4.14 -17.55
C TYR A 191 -18.54 -4.49 -16.51
N SER A 192 -19.33 -5.53 -16.78
CA SER A 192 -20.28 -6.07 -15.81
C SER A 192 -19.54 -6.81 -14.68
N VAL A 193 -20.22 -6.99 -13.54
CA VAL A 193 -19.67 -7.73 -12.39
C VAL A 193 -19.19 -9.14 -12.80
N THR A 194 -19.94 -9.84 -13.65
CA THR A 194 -19.59 -11.17 -14.19
C THR A 194 -18.35 -11.11 -15.09
N GLN A 195 -18.22 -10.09 -15.94
CA GLN A 195 -17.02 -9.95 -16.77
C GLN A 195 -15.79 -9.64 -15.92
N VAL A 196 -15.95 -8.83 -14.87
CA VAL A 196 -14.86 -8.51 -13.94
C VAL A 196 -14.42 -9.76 -13.18
N SER A 197 -15.34 -10.59 -12.68
CA SER A 197 -14.99 -11.80 -11.92
C SER A 197 -14.10 -12.75 -12.73
N LEU A 198 -14.45 -12.99 -13.99
CA LEU A 198 -13.65 -13.82 -14.91
C LEU A 198 -12.26 -13.23 -15.15
N ARG A 199 -12.16 -11.92 -15.39
CA ARG A 199 -10.87 -11.24 -15.62
C ARG A 199 -9.93 -11.27 -14.43
N VAL A 200 -10.46 -11.38 -13.22
CA VAL A 200 -9.65 -11.49 -12.00
C VAL A 200 -9.50 -12.94 -11.51
N GLY A 201 -9.82 -13.93 -12.35
CA GLY A 201 -9.53 -15.34 -12.08
C GLY A 201 -10.54 -16.02 -11.14
N TYR A 202 -11.81 -15.64 -11.23
CA TYR A 202 -12.94 -16.34 -10.59
C TYR A 202 -13.89 -16.89 -11.64
N ASP A 203 -14.03 -18.21 -11.69
CA ASP A 203 -15.00 -18.90 -12.57
C ASP A 203 -16.44 -18.71 -12.11
N ASN A 204 -16.65 -18.35 -10.85
CA ASN A 204 -17.97 -18.18 -10.24
C ASN A 204 -18.14 -16.76 -9.68
N THR A 205 -19.09 -16.01 -10.24
CA THR A 205 -19.44 -14.64 -9.83
C THR A 205 -19.91 -14.55 -8.38
N LEU A 206 -20.56 -15.59 -7.83
CA LEU A 206 -20.98 -15.63 -6.43
C LEU A 206 -19.79 -15.77 -5.48
N ALA A 207 -18.84 -16.64 -5.84
CA ALA A 207 -17.59 -16.80 -5.08
C ALA A 207 -16.77 -15.50 -5.10
N PHE A 208 -16.69 -14.84 -6.26
CA PHE A 208 -16.11 -13.51 -6.40
C PHE A 208 -16.80 -12.49 -5.50
N SER A 209 -18.13 -12.39 -5.54
CA SER A 209 -18.89 -11.40 -4.78
C SER A 209 -18.70 -11.56 -3.27
N THR A 210 -18.64 -12.82 -2.80
CA THR A 210 -18.37 -13.14 -1.39
C THR A 210 -16.95 -12.73 -0.98
N ALA A 211 -15.95 -13.09 -1.80
CA ALA A 211 -14.55 -12.70 -1.56
C ALA A 211 -14.37 -11.18 -1.60
N PHE A 212 -15.01 -10.51 -2.56
CA PHE A 212 -14.98 -9.06 -2.74
C PHE A 212 -15.57 -8.36 -1.52
N LYS A 213 -16.78 -8.74 -1.09
CA LYS A 213 -17.40 -8.15 0.11
C LYS A 213 -16.54 -8.35 1.35
N ARG A 214 -15.92 -9.53 1.52
CA ARG A 214 -15.02 -9.80 2.65
C ARG A 214 -13.79 -8.90 2.65
N VAL A 215 -13.15 -8.68 1.51
CA VAL A 215 -11.90 -7.90 1.41
C VAL A 215 -12.17 -6.40 1.35
N MET A 216 -13.14 -5.99 0.52
CA MET A 216 -13.46 -4.60 0.22
C MET A 216 -14.57 -4.06 1.14
N GLY A 217 -15.19 -4.85 2.00
CA GLY A 217 -16.19 -4.40 2.98
C GLY A 217 -17.53 -3.94 2.39
N MET A 218 -17.68 -3.98 1.05
CA MET A 218 -18.89 -3.59 0.32
C MET A 218 -19.06 -4.49 -0.91
N PRO A 219 -20.28 -4.66 -1.44
CA PRO A 219 -20.50 -5.51 -2.60
C PRO A 219 -19.90 -4.90 -3.88
N PRO A 220 -19.54 -5.72 -4.89
CA PRO A 220 -18.96 -5.25 -6.15
C PRO A 220 -19.79 -4.17 -6.86
N SER A 221 -21.12 -4.29 -6.80
CA SER A 221 -22.06 -3.36 -7.43
C SER A 221 -21.94 -1.94 -6.89
N SER A 222 -21.48 -1.76 -5.64
CA SER A 222 -21.28 -0.43 -5.06
C SER A 222 -20.12 0.35 -5.70
N CYS A 223 -19.22 -0.33 -6.43
CA CYS A 223 -18.10 0.30 -7.13
C CYS A 223 -18.44 0.69 -8.57
N LEU A 224 -19.61 0.31 -9.09
CA LEU A 224 -20.05 0.74 -10.42
C LEU A 224 -20.40 2.25 -10.38
N PRO A 225 -20.12 2.99 -11.47
CA PRO A 225 -20.61 4.37 -11.58
C PRO A 225 -22.13 4.39 -11.47
N ARG A 226 -22.66 5.34 -10.69
CA ARG A 226 -24.10 5.57 -10.65
C ARG A 226 -24.50 6.21 -11.98
N ASN A 227 -25.33 5.53 -12.75
CA ASN A 227 -26.03 6.16 -13.87
C ASN A 227 -26.94 7.24 -13.26
N LEU A 228 -26.60 8.52 -13.50
CA LEU A 228 -27.50 9.65 -13.29
C LEU A 228 -28.47 9.74 -14.47
#